data_AF-A0A847C0Y5-F1
#
_entry.id   AF-A0A847C0Y5-F1
#
_cell.length_a   1.000
_cell.length_b   1.000
_cell.length_c   1.000
_cell.angle_alpha   90.00
_cell.angle_beta   90.00
_cell.angle_gamma   90.00
#
_symmetry.space_group_name_H-M   'P 1'
#
loop_
_entity.id
_entity.type
_entity.pdbx_description
1 polymer ?
#
loop_
_entity_poly.entity_id
_entity_poly.type
_entity_poly.pdbx_seq_one_letter_code
_entity_poly.pdbx_strand_id
1 'polypeptide(L)'
;MRAKKKYTFTPDYAVPPGATLQEVMTSLGMPQKELAVRTELTEQTLNRIFKGEQPISYTTANRLELVTGVPAGLWNNLEAQYREQLAKLEERRRFEADKEWLQTIPVKELIERGHVEPDDDKVNLIRKVLAFFGVCSVQAWQEVWAAPAVAARRSRCFESRPGDAAAWIRQGELQAQQIVCAPFDRDRFRSALKTIRSLTREEPAVFAPQMRQLCADAGVAVALVREMKKVPWNGATKWLSPDKVMILLSLRGKGEDKFWFSFFHEAGHVLKDNKKSLFINDESESDLLEQQADTFAAEKLIPSKHNARVSRCRSKQEIIDLANELGISPGIVAGRYQFLTGKWQRYKELIRPLQWTT
;
A
#
# COMPACT_ATOMS: atom_id res chain seq x y z
N MET A 1 31.41 14.94 19.05
CA MET A 1 32.17 14.02 18.18
C MET A 1 31.39 13.80 16.89
N ARG A 2 31.89 14.24 15.72
CA ARG A 2 31.28 13.92 14.42
C ARG A 2 31.52 12.43 14.13
N ALA A 3 30.46 11.63 13.98
CA ALA A 3 30.57 10.24 13.58
C ALA A 3 31.31 10.14 12.24
N LYS A 4 32.41 9.37 12.19
CA LYS A 4 33.13 9.07 10.94
C LYS A 4 32.15 8.45 9.95
N LYS A 5 32.01 9.05 8.77
CA LYS A 5 31.31 8.46 7.62
C LYS A 5 31.89 7.05 7.40
N LYS A 6 31.12 6.01 7.73
CA LYS A 6 31.47 4.63 7.36
C LYS A 6 31.17 4.51 5.87
N TYR A 7 32.20 4.33 5.05
CA TYR A 7 32.00 3.94 3.66
C TYR A 7 31.51 2.49 3.65
N THR A 8 30.31 2.24 3.14
CA THR A 8 29.78 0.88 3.00
C THR A 8 30.53 0.18 1.87
N PHE A 9 31.39 -0.78 2.19
CA PHE A 9 32.06 -1.63 1.21
C PHE A 9 31.05 -2.63 0.66
N THR A 10 30.61 -2.43 -0.57
CA THR A 10 29.63 -3.28 -1.25
C THR A 10 30.27 -3.79 -2.54
N PRO A 11 31.10 -4.85 -2.47
CA PRO A 11 31.78 -5.38 -3.65
C PRO A 11 30.74 -5.84 -4.70
N ASP A 12 31.14 -5.89 -5.97
CA ASP A 12 30.35 -6.43 -7.08
C ASP A 12 30.79 -7.85 -7.47
N TYR A 13 31.64 -8.47 -6.66
CA TYR A 13 32.11 -9.84 -6.76
C TYR A 13 31.88 -10.59 -5.45
N ALA A 14 31.91 -11.92 -5.50
CA ALA A 14 31.83 -12.81 -4.35
C ALA A 14 33.06 -13.72 -4.36
N VAL A 15 33.81 -13.78 -3.25
CA VAL A 15 34.99 -14.65 -3.13
C VAL A 15 34.55 -15.94 -2.42
N PRO A 16 34.68 -17.11 -3.05
CA PRO A 16 34.31 -18.36 -2.41
C PRO A 16 35.27 -18.66 -1.24
N PRO A 17 34.77 -19.21 -0.11
CA PRO A 17 35.63 -19.57 1.02
C PRO A 17 36.67 -20.64 0.64
N GLY A 18 36.40 -21.40 -0.42
CA GLY A 18 37.35 -22.34 -1.01
C GLY A 18 38.65 -21.69 -1.52
N ALA A 19 38.64 -20.42 -1.93
CA ALA A 19 39.88 -19.70 -2.28
C ALA A 19 40.78 -19.52 -1.05
N THR A 20 40.20 -19.11 0.08
CA THR A 20 40.92 -19.03 1.36
C THR A 20 41.40 -20.40 1.83
N LEU A 21 40.62 -21.46 1.59
CA LEU A 21 41.05 -22.83 1.89
C LEU A 21 42.28 -23.23 1.06
N GLN A 22 42.35 -22.85 -0.22
CA GLN A 22 43.52 -23.10 -1.07
C GLN A 22 44.77 -22.35 -0.58
N GLU A 23 44.62 -21.11 -0.09
CA GLU A 23 45.71 -20.35 0.52
C GLU A 23 46.23 -21.04 1.79
N VAL A 24 45.32 -21.52 2.65
CA VAL A 24 45.66 -22.25 3.88
C VAL A 24 46.34 -23.59 3.56
N MET A 25 45.87 -24.31 2.54
CA MET A 25 46.54 -25.53 2.09
C MET A 25 47.97 -25.25 1.61
N THR A 26 48.17 -24.16 0.86
CA THR A 26 49.47 -23.76 0.33
C THR A 26 50.43 -23.40 1.47
N SER A 27 49.97 -22.67 2.49
CA SER A 27 50.81 -22.31 3.65
C SER A 27 51.19 -23.53 4.51
N LEU A 28 50.33 -24.55 4.56
CA LEU A 28 50.61 -25.83 5.22
C LEU A 28 51.40 -26.82 4.36
N GLY A 29 51.68 -26.49 3.09
CA GLY A 29 52.31 -27.41 2.13
C GLY A 29 51.47 -28.67 1.87
N MET A 30 50.15 -28.61 2.08
CA MET A 30 49.26 -29.76 2.06
C MET A 30 48.60 -29.94 0.69
N PRO A 31 48.82 -31.06 -0.02
CA PRO A 31 48.14 -31.34 -1.28
C PRO A 31 46.66 -31.67 -1.06
N GLN A 32 45.83 -31.42 -2.07
CA GLN A 32 44.37 -31.65 -2.02
C GLN A 32 43.98 -33.08 -1.64
N LYS A 33 44.69 -34.07 -2.19
CA LYS A 33 44.46 -35.48 -1.88
C LYS A 33 44.67 -35.79 -0.40
N GLU A 34 45.66 -35.15 0.21
CA GLU A 34 45.92 -35.30 1.64
C GLU A 34 44.84 -34.62 2.50
N LEU A 35 44.42 -33.40 2.13
CA LEU A 35 43.31 -32.72 2.81
C LEU A 35 42.03 -33.54 2.75
N ALA A 36 41.72 -34.16 1.60
CA ALA A 36 40.54 -35.02 1.43
C ALA A 36 40.55 -36.17 2.44
N VAL A 37 41.66 -36.89 2.54
CA VAL A 37 41.84 -37.99 3.49
C VAL A 37 41.71 -37.50 4.94
N ARG A 38 42.42 -36.43 5.30
CA ARG A 38 42.43 -35.89 6.68
C ARG A 38 41.07 -35.37 7.15
N THR A 39 40.23 -34.88 6.23
CA THR A 39 38.90 -34.32 6.55
C THR A 39 37.76 -35.32 6.35
N GLU A 40 38.06 -36.56 5.95
CA GLU A 40 37.07 -37.55 5.51
C GLU A 40 36.11 -37.00 4.44
N LEU A 41 36.66 -36.22 3.51
CA LEU A 41 35.94 -35.67 2.35
C LEU A 41 36.48 -36.31 1.08
N THR A 42 35.71 -36.23 0.00
CA THR A 42 36.20 -36.63 -1.33
C THR A 42 36.96 -35.49 -1.99
N GLU A 43 37.93 -35.80 -2.86
CA GLU A 43 38.58 -34.78 -3.69
C GLU A 43 37.56 -34.01 -4.56
N GLN A 44 36.49 -34.68 -4.99
CA GLN A 44 35.38 -34.06 -5.72
C GLN A 44 34.65 -33.03 -4.87
N THR A 45 34.36 -33.35 -3.60
CA THR A 45 33.76 -32.41 -2.64
C THR A 45 34.64 -31.19 -2.43
N LEU A 46 35.95 -31.38 -2.23
CA LEU A 46 36.90 -30.27 -2.09
C LEU A 46 36.94 -29.41 -3.37
N ASN A 47 36.96 -30.02 -4.55
CA ASN A 47 36.90 -29.27 -5.82
C ASN A 47 35.66 -28.39 -5.94
N ARG A 48 34.49 -28.89 -5.52
CA ARG A 48 33.26 -28.10 -5.53
C ARG A 48 33.27 -26.99 -4.48
N ILE A 49 33.91 -27.19 -3.33
CA ILE A 49 34.13 -26.16 -2.31
C ILE A 49 35.06 -25.06 -2.86
N PHE A 50 36.16 -25.43 -3.52
CA PHE A 50 37.08 -24.48 -4.16
C PHE A 50 36.39 -23.60 -5.19
N LYS A 51 35.48 -24.19 -5.98
CA LYS A 51 34.67 -23.47 -6.97
C LYS A 51 33.50 -22.68 -6.36
N GLY A 52 33.21 -22.82 -5.07
CA GLY A 52 32.04 -22.21 -4.40
C GLY A 52 30.70 -22.88 -4.71
N GLU A 53 30.70 -23.97 -5.48
CA GLU A 53 29.50 -24.73 -5.87
C GLU A 53 28.92 -25.54 -4.71
N GLN A 54 29.77 -25.98 -3.78
CA GLN A 54 29.35 -26.71 -2.58
C GLN A 54 29.66 -25.87 -1.33
N PRO A 55 28.68 -25.66 -0.43
CA PRO A 55 28.90 -24.91 0.79
C PRO A 55 29.81 -25.63 1.78
N ILE A 56 30.60 -24.88 2.52
CA ILE A 56 31.22 -25.36 3.75
C ILE A 56 30.13 -25.41 4.83
N SER A 57 29.60 -26.61 5.10
CA SER A 57 28.67 -26.81 6.21
C SER A 57 29.38 -26.69 7.56
N TYR A 58 28.61 -26.51 8.64
CA TYR A 58 29.16 -26.52 10.01
C TYR A 58 29.99 -27.78 10.32
N THR A 59 29.56 -28.95 9.83
CA THR A 59 30.31 -30.20 10.00
C THR A 59 31.63 -30.19 9.24
N THR A 60 31.64 -29.66 8.02
CA THR A 60 32.85 -29.50 7.20
C THR A 60 33.80 -28.48 7.84
N ALA A 61 33.29 -27.37 8.37
CA ALA A 61 34.07 -26.37 9.08
C ALA A 61 34.78 -26.95 10.32
N ASN A 62 34.08 -27.78 11.11
CA ASN A 62 34.68 -28.47 12.27
C ASN A 62 35.80 -29.43 11.84
N ARG A 63 35.59 -30.18 10.75
CA ARG A 63 36.64 -31.07 10.19
C ARG A 63 37.84 -30.28 9.68
N LEU A 64 37.60 -29.16 9.00
CA LEU A 64 38.67 -28.27 8.51
C LEU A 64 39.46 -27.65 9.68
N GLU A 65 38.81 -27.30 10.78
CA GLU A 65 39.50 -26.77 11.97
C GLU A 65 40.50 -27.78 12.54
N LEU A 66 40.09 -29.04 12.69
CA LEU A 66 40.96 -30.11 13.19
C LEU A 66 42.18 -30.33 12.29
N VAL A 67 42.07 -30.09 10.98
CA VAL A 67 43.14 -30.37 10.01
C VAL A 67 44.03 -29.15 9.72
N THR A 68 43.43 -27.96 9.67
CA THR A 68 44.11 -26.72 9.27
C THR A 68 44.53 -25.84 10.45
N GLY A 69 43.97 -26.08 11.63
CA GLY A 69 44.13 -25.21 12.81
C GLY A 69 43.39 -23.88 12.71
N VAL A 70 42.67 -23.63 11.60
CA VAL A 70 41.85 -22.43 11.41
C VAL A 70 40.48 -22.63 12.04
N PRO A 71 40.01 -21.75 12.94
CA PRO A 71 38.76 -21.95 13.67
C PRO A 71 37.55 -22.18 12.74
N ALA A 72 36.66 -23.13 13.07
CA ALA A 72 35.43 -23.40 12.31
C ALA A 72 34.57 -22.15 12.16
N GLY A 73 34.57 -21.28 13.18
CA GLY A 73 33.88 -19.99 13.13
C GLY A 73 34.32 -19.10 11.96
N LEU A 74 35.60 -19.12 11.57
CA LEU A 74 36.08 -18.36 10.42
C LEU A 74 35.47 -18.91 9.13
N TRP A 75 35.50 -20.23 8.93
CA TRP A 75 34.94 -20.87 7.74
C TRP A 75 33.44 -20.62 7.59
N ASN A 76 32.69 -20.75 8.69
CA ASN A 76 31.26 -20.46 8.70
C ASN A 76 30.97 -18.99 8.35
N ASN A 77 31.77 -18.05 8.85
CA ASN A 77 31.63 -16.63 8.53
C ASN A 77 31.95 -16.33 7.06
N LEU A 78 33.02 -16.92 6.51
CA LEU A 78 33.38 -16.77 5.10
C LEU A 78 32.28 -17.35 4.18
N GLU A 79 31.75 -18.52 4.50
CA GLU A 79 30.63 -19.12 3.77
C GLU A 79 29.38 -18.24 3.83
N ALA A 80 29.00 -17.76 5.02
CA ALA A 80 27.85 -16.88 5.18
C ALA A 80 28.00 -15.59 4.35
N GLN A 81 29.16 -14.93 4.42
CA GLN A 81 29.45 -13.73 3.63
C GLN A 81 29.40 -14.00 2.13
N TYR A 82 29.99 -15.11 1.68
CA TYR A 82 29.97 -15.51 0.26
C TYR A 82 28.54 -15.74 -0.24
N ARG A 83 27.71 -16.46 0.51
CA ARG A 83 26.31 -16.74 0.14
C ARG A 83 25.44 -15.50 0.15
N GLU A 84 25.60 -14.64 1.16
CA GLU A 84 24.92 -13.34 1.21
C GLU A 84 25.26 -12.51 -0.04
N GLN A 85 26.54 -12.48 -0.41
CA GLN A 85 27.01 -11.72 -1.54
C GLN A 85 26.52 -12.27 -2.89
N LEU A 86 26.53 -13.59 -3.07
CA LEU A 86 25.91 -14.22 -4.24
C LEU A 86 24.43 -13.87 -4.37
N ALA A 87 23.67 -13.93 -3.27
CA ALA A 87 22.25 -13.59 -3.25
C ALA A 87 22.01 -12.13 -3.65
N LYS A 88 22.85 -11.19 -3.17
CA LYS A 88 22.80 -9.77 -3.58
C LYS A 88 23.11 -9.59 -5.06
N LEU A 89 24.10 -10.28 -5.61
CA LEU A 89 24.44 -10.20 -7.03
C LEU A 89 23.30 -10.74 -7.91
N GLU A 90 22.68 -11.84 -7.51
CA GLU A 90 21.53 -12.42 -8.22
C GLU A 90 20.28 -11.55 -8.12
N GLU A 91 19.98 -10.98 -6.94
CA GLU A 91 18.95 -9.96 -6.76
C GLU A 91 19.20 -8.77 -7.69
N ARG A 92 20.43 -8.26 -7.72
CA ARG A 92 20.80 -7.13 -8.56
C ARG A 92 20.60 -7.42 -10.05
N ARG A 93 20.99 -8.62 -10.52
CA ARG A 93 20.77 -9.06 -11.92
C ARG A 93 19.28 -9.14 -12.27
N ARG A 94 18.45 -9.63 -11.36
CA ARG A 94 16.99 -9.69 -11.57
C ARG A 94 16.39 -8.29 -11.69
N PHE A 95 16.71 -7.40 -10.76
CA PHE A 95 16.24 -6.02 -10.80
C PHE A 95 16.81 -5.21 -11.98
N GLU A 96 18.01 -5.54 -12.45
CA GLU A 96 18.57 -4.96 -13.67
C GLU A 96 17.69 -5.24 -14.89
N ALA A 97 17.15 -6.46 -15.01
CA ALA A 97 16.23 -6.84 -16.08
C ALA A 97 14.87 -6.13 -15.97
N ASP A 98 14.44 -5.77 -14.76
CA ASP A 98 13.15 -5.15 -14.47
C ASP A 98 13.15 -3.61 -14.51
N LYS A 99 14.25 -2.98 -14.96
CA LYS A 99 14.41 -1.50 -14.95
C LYS A 99 13.28 -0.74 -15.62
N GLU A 100 12.69 -1.30 -16.67
CA GLU A 100 11.59 -0.67 -17.41
C GLU A 100 10.30 -0.57 -16.58
N TRP A 101 10.10 -1.48 -15.61
CA TRP A 101 8.92 -1.46 -14.75
C TRP A 101 8.78 -0.14 -13.97
N LEU A 102 9.89 0.50 -13.59
CA LEU A 102 9.86 1.80 -12.91
C LEU A 102 9.10 2.88 -13.71
N GLN A 103 9.05 2.77 -15.05
CA GLN A 103 8.33 3.72 -15.89
C GLN A 103 6.80 3.58 -15.77
N THR A 104 6.33 2.42 -15.31
CA THR A 104 4.90 2.14 -15.08
C THR A 104 4.41 2.63 -13.72
N ILE A 105 5.34 3.01 -12.83
CA ILE A 105 5.06 3.42 -11.45
C ILE A 105 5.27 4.94 -11.29
N PRO A 106 4.46 5.64 -10.48
CA PRO A 106 4.65 7.06 -10.18
C PRO A 106 5.80 7.34 -9.19
N VAL A 107 7.01 6.86 -9.48
CA VAL A 107 8.17 6.92 -8.56
C VAL A 107 8.47 8.34 -8.09
N LYS A 108 8.46 9.31 -9.01
CA LYS A 108 8.71 10.73 -8.69
C LYS A 108 7.72 11.26 -7.65
N GLU A 109 6.44 10.95 -7.82
CA GLU A 109 5.39 11.39 -6.90
C GLU A 109 5.49 10.66 -5.54
N LEU A 110 5.88 9.38 -5.53
CA LEU A 110 6.14 8.65 -4.29
C LEU A 110 7.32 9.24 -3.50
N ILE A 111 8.37 9.69 -4.18
CA ILE A 111 9.51 10.37 -3.57
C ILE A 111 9.09 11.75 -3.02
N GLU A 112 8.38 12.55 -3.82
CA GLU A 112 7.87 13.87 -3.40
C GLU A 112 6.97 13.77 -2.15
N ARG A 113 6.28 12.65 -1.97
CA ARG A 113 5.42 12.36 -0.82
C ARG A 113 6.14 11.69 0.36
N GLY A 114 7.43 11.37 0.23
CA GLY A 114 8.22 10.72 1.28
C GLY A 114 7.92 9.23 1.49
N HIS A 115 7.27 8.57 0.53
CA HIS A 115 7.01 7.13 0.60
C HIS A 115 8.18 6.27 0.11
N VAL A 116 9.05 6.85 -0.72
CA VAL A 116 10.24 6.20 -1.27
C VAL A 116 11.41 7.17 -1.15
N GLU A 117 12.54 6.72 -0.61
CA GLU A 117 13.75 7.53 -0.60
C GLU A 117 14.40 7.58 -1.99
N PRO A 118 14.85 8.75 -2.46
CA PRO A 118 15.53 8.84 -3.75
C PRO A 118 16.81 8.00 -3.76
N ASP A 119 17.17 7.48 -4.94
CA ASP A 119 18.40 6.73 -5.16
C ASP A 119 18.85 6.93 -6.61
N ASP A 120 20.14 7.19 -6.81
CA ASP A 120 20.72 7.33 -8.16
C ASP A 120 20.84 5.96 -8.86
N ASP A 121 21.00 4.88 -8.09
CA ASP A 121 20.99 3.53 -8.62
C ASP A 121 19.55 3.03 -8.81
N LYS A 122 19.15 2.87 -10.08
CA LYS A 122 17.84 2.34 -10.45
C LYS A 122 17.53 0.98 -9.83
N VAL A 123 18.54 0.13 -9.60
CA VAL A 123 18.33 -1.19 -8.99
C VAL A 123 17.91 -1.04 -7.52
N ASN A 124 18.60 -0.19 -6.77
CA ASN A 124 18.21 0.14 -5.39
C ASN A 124 16.84 0.82 -5.35
N LEU A 125 16.54 1.68 -6.33
CA LEU A 125 15.25 2.32 -6.45
C LEU A 125 14.11 1.30 -6.66
N ILE A 126 14.30 0.29 -7.52
CA ILE A 126 13.34 -0.83 -7.67
C ILE A 126 13.08 -1.49 -6.33
N ARG A 127 14.15 -1.86 -5.59
CA ARG A 127 14.02 -2.50 -4.29
C ARG A 127 13.21 -1.64 -3.30
N LYS A 128 13.46 -0.33 -3.24
CA LYS A 128 12.70 0.60 -2.38
C LYS A 128 11.22 0.69 -2.80
N VAL A 129 10.93 0.73 -4.09
CA VAL A 129 9.56 0.78 -4.62
C VAL A 129 8.83 -0.54 -4.35
N LEU A 130 9.46 -1.69 -4.56
CA LEU A 130 8.90 -3.01 -4.22
C LEU A 130 8.59 -3.12 -2.72
N ALA A 131 9.50 -2.62 -1.87
CA ALA A 131 9.30 -2.56 -0.42
C ALA A 131 8.09 -1.68 -0.05
N PHE A 132 7.90 -0.53 -0.70
CA PHE A 132 6.71 0.31 -0.52
C PHE A 132 5.42 -0.48 -0.84
N PHE A 133 5.40 -1.23 -1.95
CA PHE A 133 4.27 -2.09 -2.33
C PHE A 133 4.13 -3.36 -1.49
N GLY A 134 5.11 -3.70 -0.65
CA GLY A 134 5.10 -4.88 0.20
C GLY A 134 5.26 -6.19 -0.57
N VAL A 135 6.02 -6.19 -1.67
CA VAL A 135 6.24 -7.35 -2.55
C VAL A 135 7.73 -7.57 -2.79
N CYS A 136 8.15 -8.80 -3.10
CA CYS A 136 9.56 -9.15 -3.28
C CYS A 136 10.06 -9.10 -4.75
N SER A 137 9.15 -8.97 -5.72
CA SER A 137 9.50 -8.95 -7.15
C SER A 137 8.46 -8.20 -7.98
N VAL A 138 8.83 -7.83 -9.21
CA VAL A 138 7.89 -7.23 -10.17
C VAL A 138 6.79 -8.22 -10.57
N GLN A 139 7.09 -9.51 -10.68
CA GLN A 139 6.07 -10.53 -10.91
C GLN A 139 5.04 -10.58 -9.76
N ALA A 140 5.50 -10.59 -8.50
CA ALA A 140 4.61 -10.54 -7.35
C ALA A 140 3.79 -9.24 -7.34
N TRP A 141 4.40 -8.12 -7.76
CA TRP A 141 3.66 -6.88 -7.96
C TRP A 141 2.56 -7.04 -9.02
N GLN A 142 2.85 -7.67 -10.15
CA GLN A 142 1.86 -7.90 -11.19
C GLN A 142 0.69 -8.76 -10.66
N GLU A 143 0.99 -9.84 -9.93
CA GLU A 143 -0.05 -10.73 -9.38
C GLU A 143 -0.93 -10.03 -8.33
N VAL A 144 -0.33 -9.25 -7.43
CA VAL A 144 -1.05 -8.61 -6.31
C VAL A 144 -1.72 -7.29 -6.71
N TRP A 145 -1.06 -6.49 -7.56
CA TRP A 145 -1.44 -5.09 -7.81
C TRP A 145 -1.88 -4.82 -9.25
N ALA A 146 -1.39 -5.55 -10.25
CA ALA A 146 -1.88 -5.43 -11.63
C ALA A 146 -3.02 -6.41 -11.95
N ALA A 147 -2.99 -7.59 -11.33
CA ALA A 147 -3.93 -8.70 -11.52
C ALA A 147 -4.74 -9.10 -10.27
N PRO A 148 -5.08 -8.24 -9.29
CA PRO A 148 -5.99 -8.65 -8.24
C PRO A 148 -7.39 -8.89 -8.80
N ALA A 149 -8.02 -9.92 -8.28
CA ALA A 149 -9.41 -10.26 -8.53
C ALA A 149 -10.31 -9.04 -8.20
N VAL A 150 -10.92 -8.48 -9.23
CA VAL A 150 -12.31 -8.01 -9.29
C VAL A 150 -12.73 -6.66 -8.66
N ALA A 151 -12.25 -6.18 -7.50
CA ALA A 151 -12.77 -4.91 -6.94
C ALA A 151 -12.11 -3.65 -7.55
N ALA A 152 -10.80 -3.68 -7.82
CA ALA A 152 -10.09 -2.54 -8.42
C ALA A 152 -10.32 -2.42 -9.95
N ARG A 153 -10.96 -3.41 -10.58
CA ARG A 153 -11.24 -3.45 -12.03
C ARG A 153 -12.27 -2.41 -12.50
N ARG A 154 -13.02 -1.76 -11.59
CA ARG A 154 -14.20 -0.96 -11.94
C ARG A 154 -13.94 0.45 -12.48
N SER A 155 -12.71 0.81 -12.84
CA SER A 155 -12.51 2.10 -13.51
C SER A 155 -11.55 2.00 -14.67
N ARG A 156 -11.89 2.72 -15.74
CA ARG A 156 -11.00 2.98 -16.89
C ARG A 156 -9.61 3.50 -16.48
N CYS A 157 -9.47 4.10 -15.30
CA CYS A 157 -8.18 4.53 -14.77
C CYS A 157 -7.28 3.35 -14.35
N PHE A 158 -7.82 2.29 -13.75
CA PHE A 158 -7.02 1.13 -13.34
C PHE A 158 -6.51 0.37 -14.57
N GLU A 159 -7.37 0.23 -15.58
CA GLU A 159 -7.03 -0.42 -16.86
C GLU A 159 -5.96 0.34 -17.64
N SER A 160 -6.00 1.68 -17.60
CA SER A 160 -5.03 2.52 -18.31
C SER A 160 -3.74 2.79 -17.53
N ARG A 161 -3.78 2.78 -16.19
CA ARG A 161 -2.67 3.18 -15.30
C ARG A 161 -2.68 2.41 -13.96
N PRO A 162 -2.36 1.10 -13.97
CA PRO A 162 -2.40 0.27 -12.77
C PRO A 162 -1.38 0.73 -11.70
N GLY A 163 -0.21 1.24 -12.10
CA GLY A 163 0.81 1.72 -11.16
C GLY A 163 0.38 2.91 -10.31
N ASP A 164 -0.27 3.91 -10.92
CA ASP A 164 -0.78 5.08 -10.21
C ASP A 164 -1.89 4.70 -9.23
N ALA A 165 -2.82 3.86 -9.67
CA ALA A 165 -3.94 3.40 -8.86
C ALA A 165 -3.48 2.52 -7.68
N ALA A 166 -2.58 1.56 -7.94
CA ALA A 166 -1.98 0.72 -6.90
C ALA A 166 -1.23 1.56 -5.87
N ALA A 167 -0.46 2.57 -6.30
CA ALA A 167 0.26 3.44 -5.38
C ALA A 167 -0.67 4.24 -4.46
N TRP A 168 -1.83 4.68 -4.96
CA TRP A 168 -2.83 5.39 -4.16
C TRP A 168 -3.53 4.46 -3.16
N ILE A 169 -3.93 3.25 -3.60
CA ILE A 169 -4.52 2.23 -2.71
C ILE A 169 -3.52 1.83 -1.62
N ARG A 170 -2.26 1.60 -1.98
CA ARG A 170 -1.20 1.21 -1.04
C ARG A 170 -0.95 2.27 0.04
N GLN A 171 -0.99 3.55 -0.31
CA GLN A 171 -0.96 4.63 0.68
C GLN A 171 -2.12 4.53 1.66
N GLY A 172 -3.32 4.22 1.15
CA GLY A 172 -4.50 3.96 1.97
C GLY A 172 -4.28 2.79 2.93
N GLU A 173 -3.78 1.66 2.43
CA GLU A 173 -3.52 0.48 3.26
C GLU A 173 -2.52 0.76 4.38
N LEU A 174 -1.43 1.44 4.08
CA LEU A 174 -0.41 1.78 5.07
C LEU A 174 -0.98 2.68 6.18
N GLN A 175 -1.80 3.68 5.83
CA GLN A 175 -2.50 4.49 6.83
C GLN A 175 -3.50 3.65 7.63
N ALA A 176 -4.31 2.82 6.95
CA ALA A 176 -5.32 2.00 7.60
C ALA A 176 -4.72 0.94 8.53
N GLN A 177 -3.54 0.40 8.23
CA GLN A 177 -2.81 -0.52 9.10
C GLN A 177 -2.40 0.13 10.43
N GLN A 178 -2.06 1.42 10.43
CA GLN A 178 -1.70 2.17 11.63
C GLN A 178 -2.91 2.51 12.53
N ILE A 179 -4.13 2.47 11.97
CA ILE A 179 -5.35 2.73 12.73
C ILE A 179 -5.75 1.46 13.49
N VAL A 180 -5.73 1.52 14.81
CA VAL A 180 -6.26 0.44 15.66
C VAL A 180 -7.79 0.43 15.55
N CYS A 181 -8.37 -0.71 15.23
CA CYS A 181 -9.82 -0.87 15.08
C CYS A 181 -10.31 -2.04 15.93
N ALA A 182 -11.56 -1.95 16.40
CA ALA A 182 -12.28 -3.10 16.92
C ALA A 182 -12.66 -4.08 15.79
N PRO A 183 -13.11 -5.31 16.07
CA PRO A 183 -13.67 -6.18 15.04
C PRO A 183 -14.89 -5.54 14.36
N PHE A 184 -15.05 -5.78 13.05
CA PHE A 184 -16.12 -5.18 12.27
C PHE A 184 -17.52 -5.57 12.78
N ASP A 185 -18.26 -4.54 13.17
CA ASP A 185 -19.66 -4.63 13.62
C ASP A 185 -20.54 -3.73 12.74
N ARG A 186 -21.44 -4.38 12.00
CA ARG A 186 -22.33 -3.74 11.03
C ARG A 186 -23.32 -2.78 11.68
N ASP A 187 -23.85 -3.10 12.85
CA ASP A 187 -24.87 -2.31 13.54
C ASP A 187 -24.23 -1.13 14.27
N ARG A 188 -23.05 -1.34 14.85
CA ARG A 188 -22.22 -0.25 15.38
C ARG A 188 -21.82 0.71 14.27
N PHE A 189 -21.40 0.21 13.10
CA PHE A 189 -21.07 1.07 11.96
C PHE A 189 -22.29 1.85 11.47
N ARG A 190 -23.45 1.21 11.35
CA ARG A 190 -24.71 1.90 11.00
C ARG A 190 -25.08 2.99 11.99
N SER A 191 -24.82 2.78 13.28
CA SER A 191 -25.04 3.77 14.33
C SER A 191 -24.03 4.92 14.27
N ALA A 192 -22.75 4.60 14.05
CA ALA A 192 -21.69 5.58 13.82
C ALA A 192 -22.02 6.50 12.64
N LEU A 193 -22.52 5.97 11.53
CA LEU A 193 -22.92 6.78 10.37
C LEU A 193 -24.03 7.80 10.67
N LYS A 194 -24.93 7.51 11.62
CA LYS A 194 -25.95 8.49 12.04
C LYS A 194 -25.30 9.68 12.76
N THR A 195 -24.33 9.43 13.62
CA THR A 195 -23.56 10.47 14.32
C THR A 195 -22.64 11.21 13.35
N ILE A 196 -21.97 10.53 12.43
CA ILE A 196 -21.08 11.16 11.45
C ILE A 196 -21.85 12.14 10.55
N ARG A 197 -23.13 11.87 10.25
CA ARG A 197 -23.99 12.78 9.48
C ARG A 197 -24.11 14.16 10.12
N SER A 198 -24.16 14.28 11.45
CA SER A 198 -24.21 15.58 12.12
C SER A 198 -22.87 16.32 12.09
N LEU A 199 -21.75 15.58 11.98
CA LEU A 199 -20.41 16.17 11.87
C LEU A 199 -20.19 16.90 10.54
N THR A 200 -21.12 16.77 9.58
CA THR A 200 -21.04 17.49 8.30
C THR A 200 -20.96 19.00 8.44
N ARG A 201 -21.37 19.56 9.58
CA ARG A 201 -21.35 21.00 9.89
C ARG A 201 -20.00 21.48 10.43
N GLU A 202 -19.18 20.57 10.94
CA GLU A 202 -17.89 20.87 11.56
C GLU A 202 -16.77 21.06 10.54
N GLU A 203 -15.66 21.63 10.99
CA GLU A 203 -14.44 21.78 10.20
C GLU A 203 -13.59 20.49 10.20
N PRO A 204 -12.71 20.25 9.19
CA PRO A 204 -11.87 19.05 9.10
C PRO A 204 -11.08 18.71 10.35
N ALA A 205 -10.56 19.72 11.06
CA ALA A 205 -9.82 19.53 12.31
C ALA A 205 -10.67 18.89 13.42
N VAL A 206 -11.99 19.05 13.37
CA VAL A 206 -12.95 18.52 14.35
C VAL A 206 -13.57 17.22 13.86
N PHE A 207 -14.14 17.19 12.65
CA PHE A 207 -14.86 16.00 12.20
C PHE A 207 -13.92 14.85 11.86
N ALA A 208 -12.72 15.09 11.31
CA ALA A 208 -11.91 14.01 10.77
C ALA A 208 -11.39 13.05 11.87
N PRO A 209 -10.88 13.53 13.02
CA PRO A 209 -10.53 12.66 14.14
C PRO A 209 -11.75 11.90 14.69
N GLN A 210 -12.88 12.59 14.87
CA GLN A 210 -14.10 11.97 15.42
C GLN A 210 -14.69 10.91 14.48
N MET A 211 -14.78 11.21 13.19
CA MET A 211 -15.20 10.27 12.15
C MET A 211 -14.30 9.03 12.12
N ARG A 212 -12.98 9.22 12.15
CA ARG A 212 -12.01 8.10 12.21
C ARG A 212 -12.24 7.25 13.46
N GLN A 213 -12.43 7.85 14.63
CA GLN A 213 -12.67 7.11 15.86
C GLN A 213 -13.99 6.32 15.80
N LEU A 214 -15.09 6.96 15.40
CA LEU A 214 -16.41 6.32 15.28
C LEU A 214 -16.40 5.14 14.30
N CYS A 215 -15.67 5.27 13.19
CA CYS A 215 -15.48 4.19 12.24
C CYS A 215 -14.57 3.08 12.79
N ALA A 216 -13.44 3.43 13.42
CA ALA A 216 -12.47 2.47 13.96
C ALA A 216 -13.08 1.60 15.06
N ASP A 217 -13.91 2.21 15.90
CA ASP A 217 -14.74 1.56 16.90
C ASP A 217 -15.68 0.49 16.33
N ALA A 218 -16.07 0.62 15.05
CA ALA A 218 -16.91 -0.32 14.33
C ALA A 218 -16.12 -1.23 13.36
N GLY A 219 -14.79 -1.23 13.44
CA GLY A 219 -13.92 -2.03 12.57
C GLY A 219 -13.66 -1.46 11.17
N VAL A 220 -13.87 -0.16 10.99
CA VAL A 220 -13.64 0.55 9.73
C VAL A 220 -12.52 1.58 9.88
N ALA A 221 -11.40 1.37 9.19
CA ALA A 221 -10.28 2.30 9.13
C ALA A 221 -10.49 3.31 8.00
N VAL A 222 -10.61 4.61 8.33
CA VAL A 222 -10.77 5.67 7.34
C VAL A 222 -9.41 6.32 7.01
N ALA A 223 -8.88 5.98 5.84
CA ALA A 223 -7.65 6.53 5.29
C ALA A 223 -7.96 7.76 4.43
N LEU A 224 -7.20 8.84 4.64
CA LEU A 224 -7.37 10.11 3.92
C LEU A 224 -6.09 10.40 3.16
N VAL A 225 -6.13 10.21 1.84
CA VAL A 225 -4.94 10.29 0.98
C VAL A 225 -5.15 11.39 -0.04
N ARG A 226 -4.14 12.26 -0.20
CA ARG A 226 -4.13 13.27 -1.27
C ARG A 226 -4.22 12.60 -2.63
N GLU A 227 -4.97 13.19 -3.54
CA GLU A 227 -5.13 12.72 -4.90
C GLU A 227 -3.79 12.51 -5.58
N MET A 228 -3.65 11.41 -6.32
CA MET A 228 -2.52 11.27 -7.24
C MET A 228 -2.90 11.85 -8.60
N LYS A 229 -1.96 12.52 -9.28
CA LYS A 229 -2.23 13.32 -10.50
C LYS A 229 -3.03 12.57 -11.56
N LYS A 230 -2.88 11.26 -11.61
CA LYS A 230 -3.42 10.38 -12.63
C LYS A 230 -4.55 9.46 -12.13
N VAL A 231 -4.97 9.61 -10.88
CA VAL A 231 -6.03 8.79 -10.26
C VAL A 231 -7.30 9.66 -10.08
N PRO A 232 -8.37 9.43 -10.84
CA PRO A 232 -9.58 10.25 -10.80
C PRO A 232 -10.54 9.85 -9.67
N TRP A 233 -10.17 8.87 -8.84
CA TRP A 233 -11.05 8.30 -7.84
C TRP A 233 -11.35 9.22 -6.67
N ASN A 234 -12.58 9.06 -6.19
CA ASN A 234 -13.10 9.84 -5.10
C ASN A 234 -12.98 9.10 -3.76
N GLY A 235 -13.16 7.80 -3.80
CA GLY A 235 -12.93 6.88 -2.71
C GLY A 235 -12.66 5.47 -3.24
N ALA A 236 -12.36 4.56 -2.31
CA ALA A 236 -12.34 3.13 -2.54
C ALA A 236 -12.59 2.41 -1.22
N THR A 237 -13.22 1.24 -1.30
CA THR A 237 -13.44 0.36 -0.14
C THR A 237 -12.68 -0.95 -0.33
N LYS A 238 -12.00 -1.43 0.70
CA LYS A 238 -11.29 -2.72 0.68
C LYS A 238 -11.32 -3.41 2.04
N TRP A 239 -11.67 -4.69 2.07
CA TRP A 239 -11.46 -5.51 3.26
C TRP A 239 -9.97 -5.83 3.43
N LEU A 240 -9.39 -5.41 4.56
CA LEU A 240 -7.98 -5.70 4.89
C LEU A 240 -7.83 -7.04 5.62
N SER A 241 -8.88 -7.45 6.33
CA SER A 241 -9.03 -8.76 6.99
C SER A 241 -10.54 -9.05 7.14
N PRO A 242 -10.94 -10.26 7.56
CA PRO A 242 -12.36 -10.59 7.79
C PRO A 242 -13.11 -9.66 8.76
N ASP A 243 -12.36 -8.97 9.63
CA ASP A 243 -12.91 -8.11 10.69
C ASP A 243 -12.43 -6.66 10.61
N LYS A 244 -11.73 -6.26 9.53
CA LYS A 244 -11.27 -4.87 9.36
C LYS A 244 -11.44 -4.40 7.92
N VAL A 245 -12.17 -3.32 7.76
CA VAL A 245 -12.46 -2.70 6.45
C VAL A 245 -11.74 -1.37 6.34
N MET A 246 -11.24 -1.05 5.15
CA MET A 246 -10.70 0.25 4.82
C MET A 246 -11.70 1.03 3.97
N ILE A 247 -11.98 2.27 4.38
CA ILE A 247 -12.53 3.30 3.51
C ILE A 247 -11.40 4.27 3.18
N LEU A 248 -11.02 4.34 1.92
CA LEU A 248 -10.03 5.26 1.39
C LEU A 248 -10.75 6.43 0.75
N LEU A 249 -10.41 7.66 1.13
CA LEU A 249 -10.96 8.87 0.53
C LEU A 249 -9.87 9.76 -0.04
N SER A 250 -10.19 10.34 -1.21
CA SER A 250 -9.35 11.32 -1.88
C SER A 250 -9.58 12.71 -1.29
N LEU A 251 -8.51 13.35 -0.83
CA LEU A 251 -8.55 14.72 -0.30
C LEU A 251 -8.57 15.80 -1.38
N ARG A 252 -8.67 15.42 -2.66
CA ARG A 252 -8.71 16.35 -3.81
C ARG A 252 -9.68 17.48 -3.55
N GLY A 253 -9.27 18.70 -3.91
CA GLY A 253 -10.04 19.96 -3.87
C GLY A 253 -11.51 19.82 -4.21
N LYS A 254 -12.28 19.35 -3.23
CA LYS A 254 -13.69 19.05 -3.32
C LYS A 254 -14.38 19.90 -2.29
N GLY A 255 -15.51 20.44 -2.73
CA GLY A 255 -16.52 20.89 -1.82
C GLY A 255 -16.87 19.80 -0.83
N GLU A 256 -17.26 20.21 0.37
CA GLU A 256 -17.76 19.30 1.40
C GLU A 256 -18.85 18.34 0.89
N ASP A 257 -19.67 18.79 -0.08
CA ASP A 257 -20.74 18.02 -0.70
C ASP A 257 -20.21 16.72 -1.33
N LYS A 258 -19.14 16.83 -2.12
CA LYS A 258 -18.53 15.68 -2.79
C LYS A 258 -17.75 14.80 -1.82
N PHE A 259 -17.07 15.40 -0.84
CA PHE A 259 -16.35 14.63 0.19
C PHE A 259 -17.32 13.74 0.98
N TRP A 260 -18.38 14.35 1.53
CA TRP A 260 -19.36 13.61 2.33
C TRP A 260 -20.13 12.61 1.49
N PHE A 261 -20.51 12.95 0.25
CA PHE A 261 -21.11 11.97 -0.66
C PHE A 261 -20.17 10.78 -0.89
N SER A 262 -18.88 11.01 -1.18
CA SER A 262 -17.91 9.92 -1.36
C SER A 262 -17.81 9.05 -0.11
N PHE A 263 -17.70 9.65 1.08
CA PHE A 263 -17.64 8.89 2.34
C PHE A 263 -18.88 7.99 2.54
N PHE A 264 -20.09 8.54 2.38
CA PHE A 264 -21.30 7.74 2.58
C PHE A 264 -21.51 6.72 1.46
N HIS A 265 -21.02 6.97 0.25
CA HIS A 265 -21.01 6.00 -0.85
C HIS A 265 -20.13 4.80 -0.50
N GLU A 266 -18.88 5.03 -0.08
CA GLU A 266 -17.98 3.97 0.40
C GLU A 266 -18.57 3.22 1.60
N ALA A 267 -19.17 3.94 2.56
CA ALA A 267 -19.87 3.31 3.68
C ALA A 267 -21.07 2.44 3.23
N GLY A 268 -21.71 2.82 2.12
CA GLY A 268 -22.73 2.02 1.45
C GLY A 268 -22.18 0.69 0.95
N HIS A 269 -20.99 0.68 0.34
CA HIS A 269 -20.30 -0.56 -0.04
C HIS A 269 -20.01 -1.43 1.19
N VAL A 270 -19.40 -0.87 2.23
CA VAL A 270 -19.10 -1.62 3.48
C VAL A 270 -20.36 -2.29 4.06
N LEU A 271 -21.49 -1.59 4.04
CA LEU A 271 -22.75 -2.12 4.57
C LEU A 271 -23.49 -3.05 3.61
N LYS A 272 -23.16 -3.13 2.34
CA LYS A 272 -23.86 -4.00 1.38
C LYS A 272 -23.05 -5.22 0.99
N ASP A 273 -21.74 -5.16 1.17
CA ASP A 273 -20.83 -6.24 0.87
C ASP A 273 -20.96 -7.38 1.89
N ASN A 274 -21.06 -8.62 1.39
CA ASN A 274 -21.01 -9.81 2.23
C ASN A 274 -19.53 -10.18 2.39
N LYS A 275 -19.11 -10.53 3.62
CA LYS A 275 -17.72 -10.80 4.07
C LYS A 275 -16.90 -11.84 3.23
N LYS A 276 -17.40 -12.33 2.10
CA LYS A 276 -16.79 -13.39 1.27
C LYS A 276 -17.03 -13.20 -0.23
N SER A 277 -16.64 -12.09 -0.85
CA SER A 277 -16.52 -12.07 -2.32
C SER A 277 -15.92 -10.80 -2.90
N LEU A 278 -14.75 -10.97 -3.52
CA LEU A 278 -14.43 -10.30 -4.78
C LEU A 278 -15.39 -10.88 -5.84
N PHE A 279 -16.55 -10.24 -6.03
CA PHE A 279 -17.66 -10.80 -6.82
C PHE A 279 -17.39 -10.85 -8.32
N ILE A 280 -17.22 -12.08 -8.82
CA ILE A 280 -17.09 -12.52 -10.20
C ILE A 280 -18.17 -11.89 -11.11
N ASN A 281 -17.71 -11.05 -12.03
CA ASN A 281 -18.14 -10.90 -13.42
C ASN A 281 -19.63 -11.14 -13.76
N ASP A 282 -20.45 -10.14 -13.50
CA ASP A 282 -21.61 -9.81 -14.33
C ASP A 282 -21.63 -8.28 -14.46
N GLU A 283 -21.46 -7.72 -15.66
CA GLU A 283 -21.43 -6.26 -15.89
C GLU A 283 -22.72 -5.58 -15.40
N SER A 284 -23.80 -6.35 -15.25
CA SER A 284 -25.08 -5.90 -14.69
C SER A 284 -25.10 -5.77 -13.16
N GLU A 285 -24.40 -6.62 -12.41
CA GLU A 285 -24.38 -6.57 -10.94
C GLU A 285 -23.50 -5.44 -10.41
N SER A 286 -22.43 -5.07 -11.14
CA SER A 286 -21.59 -3.94 -10.73
C SER A 286 -22.37 -2.63 -10.74
N ASP A 287 -23.12 -2.37 -11.80
CA ASP A 287 -23.90 -1.13 -11.92
C ASP A 287 -24.99 -1.06 -10.85
N LEU A 288 -25.61 -2.19 -10.51
CA LEU A 288 -26.58 -2.26 -9.43
C LEU A 288 -25.94 -1.95 -8.08
N LEU A 289 -24.74 -2.47 -7.78
CA LEU A 289 -24.04 -2.19 -6.52
C LEU A 289 -23.60 -0.72 -6.41
N GLU A 290 -23.10 -0.12 -7.49
CA GLU A 290 -22.76 1.30 -7.54
C GLU A 290 -24.00 2.19 -7.35
N GLN A 291 -25.09 1.94 -8.09
CA GLN A 291 -26.37 2.65 -7.93
C GLN A 291 -26.92 2.50 -6.50
N GLN A 292 -26.73 1.33 -5.91
CA GLN A 292 -27.14 1.03 -4.55
C GLN A 292 -26.32 1.79 -3.49
N ALA A 293 -25.04 2.02 -3.74
CA ALA A 293 -24.17 2.84 -2.89
C ALA A 293 -24.50 4.34 -3.07
N ASP A 294 -24.72 4.80 -4.30
CA ASP A 294 -25.17 6.16 -4.61
C ASP A 294 -26.52 6.47 -3.95
N THR A 295 -27.48 5.57 -4.07
CA THR A 295 -28.80 5.70 -3.43
C THR A 295 -28.65 5.73 -1.92
N PHE A 296 -27.80 4.88 -1.36
CA PHE A 296 -27.53 4.87 0.08
C PHE A 296 -26.95 6.21 0.54
N ALA A 297 -25.92 6.72 -0.13
CA ALA A 297 -25.27 7.99 0.21
C ALA A 297 -26.27 9.15 0.12
N ALA A 298 -27.03 9.17 -0.97
CA ALA A 298 -28.10 10.12 -1.19
C ALA A 298 -29.11 10.13 -0.03
N GLU A 299 -29.72 8.98 0.26
CA GLU A 299 -30.75 8.86 1.29
C GLU A 299 -30.22 9.17 2.69
N LYS A 300 -28.97 8.81 2.99
CA LYS A 300 -28.36 9.11 4.28
C LYS A 300 -28.13 10.59 4.50
N LEU A 301 -27.63 11.30 3.49
CA LEU A 301 -27.39 12.74 3.62
C LEU A 301 -28.71 13.53 3.64
N ILE A 302 -29.53 13.35 2.60
CA ILE A 302 -30.79 14.05 2.40
C ILE A 302 -31.82 13.04 1.88
N PRO A 303 -32.78 12.60 2.73
CA PRO A 303 -33.81 11.65 2.32
C PRO A 303 -34.61 12.18 1.12
N SER A 304 -34.93 11.31 0.15
CA SER A 304 -35.56 11.70 -1.13
C SER A 304 -36.88 12.45 -0.99
N LYS A 305 -37.61 12.26 0.13
CA LYS A 305 -38.81 13.04 0.46
C LYS A 305 -38.58 14.56 0.45
N HIS A 306 -37.35 15.01 0.64
CA HIS A 306 -36.98 16.44 0.59
C HIS A 306 -36.60 16.92 -0.81
N ASN A 307 -36.42 16.04 -1.81
CA ASN A 307 -35.94 16.41 -3.16
C ASN A 307 -36.82 17.49 -3.81
N ALA A 308 -38.13 17.36 -3.71
CA ALA A 308 -39.06 18.34 -4.27
C ALA A 308 -38.94 19.73 -3.60
N ARG A 309 -38.59 19.78 -2.32
CA ARG A 309 -38.35 21.03 -1.59
C ARG A 309 -37.00 21.62 -1.98
N VAL A 310 -35.95 20.79 -2.04
CA VAL A 310 -34.61 21.19 -2.49
C VAL A 310 -34.68 21.82 -3.88
N SER A 311 -35.23 21.13 -4.88
CA SER A 311 -35.28 21.64 -6.27
C SER A 311 -36.09 22.93 -6.44
N ARG A 312 -36.99 23.23 -5.51
CA ARG A 312 -37.84 24.44 -5.52
C ARG A 312 -37.22 25.62 -4.80
N CYS A 313 -36.08 25.45 -4.11
CA CYS A 313 -35.40 26.55 -3.44
C CYS A 313 -35.07 27.69 -4.41
N ARG A 314 -35.47 28.92 -4.04
CA ARG A 314 -35.31 30.11 -4.88
C ARG A 314 -34.19 31.02 -4.37
N SER A 315 -33.88 30.98 -3.09
CA SER A 315 -32.87 31.82 -2.44
C SER A 315 -31.78 31.00 -1.71
N LYS A 316 -30.67 31.66 -1.35
CA LYS A 316 -29.63 31.05 -0.50
C LYS A 316 -30.16 30.76 0.90
N GLN A 317 -31.00 31.65 1.42
CA GLN A 317 -31.58 31.52 2.75
C GLN A 317 -32.42 30.25 2.86
N GLU A 318 -33.24 29.93 1.85
CA GLU A 318 -34.02 28.68 1.84
C GLU A 318 -33.15 27.41 1.88
N ILE A 319 -31.96 27.43 1.26
CA ILE A 319 -31.00 26.31 1.32
C ILE A 319 -30.43 26.19 2.74
N ILE A 320 -30.06 27.31 3.36
CA ILE A 320 -29.52 27.37 4.73
C ILE A 320 -30.58 26.90 5.74
N ASP A 321 -31.82 27.38 5.62
CA ASP A 321 -32.92 27.02 6.52
C ASP A 321 -33.22 25.51 6.43
N LEU A 322 -33.26 24.95 5.21
CA LEU A 322 -33.42 23.52 5.01
C LEU A 322 -32.24 22.71 5.58
N ALA A 323 -31.01 23.20 5.44
CA ALA A 323 -29.84 22.54 6.02
C ALA A 323 -29.88 22.53 7.56
N ASN A 324 -30.34 23.62 8.18
CA ASN A 324 -30.53 23.72 9.62
C ASN A 324 -31.62 22.76 10.11
N GLU A 325 -32.76 22.68 9.42
CA GLU A 325 -33.82 21.71 9.72
C GLU A 325 -33.33 20.26 9.64
N LEU A 326 -32.48 19.95 8.66
CA LEU A 326 -31.94 18.60 8.44
C LEU A 326 -30.73 18.26 9.32
N GLY A 327 -30.17 19.25 10.04
CA GLY A 327 -28.98 19.10 10.88
C GLY A 327 -27.70 18.80 10.10
N ILE A 328 -27.55 19.34 8.88
CA ILE A 328 -26.40 19.12 8.00
C ILE A 328 -25.81 20.45 7.50
N SER A 329 -24.69 20.39 6.78
CA SER A 329 -24.11 21.58 6.16
C SER A 329 -24.93 22.10 4.96
N PRO A 330 -25.08 23.45 4.82
CA PRO A 330 -25.68 24.07 3.63
C PRO A 330 -25.05 23.63 2.31
N GLY A 331 -23.74 23.38 2.27
CA GLY A 331 -23.05 22.94 1.06
C GLY A 331 -23.56 21.60 0.53
N ILE A 332 -23.98 20.70 1.40
CA ILE A 332 -24.54 19.39 1.00
C ILE A 332 -25.92 19.59 0.34
N VAL A 333 -26.75 20.48 0.89
CA VAL A 333 -28.05 20.82 0.29
C VAL A 333 -27.86 21.53 -1.04
N ALA A 334 -26.89 22.44 -1.14
CA ALA A 334 -26.52 23.09 -2.40
C ALA A 334 -26.03 22.07 -3.45
N GLY A 335 -25.17 21.12 -3.07
CA GLY A 335 -24.74 20.04 -3.96
C GLY A 335 -25.91 19.18 -4.46
N ARG A 336 -26.84 18.83 -3.57
CA ARG A 336 -28.08 18.13 -3.95
C ARG A 336 -28.94 18.96 -4.92
N TYR A 337 -29.08 20.27 -4.68
CA TYR A 337 -29.80 21.17 -5.58
C TYR A 337 -29.18 21.16 -6.99
N GLN A 338 -27.86 21.30 -7.06
CA GLN A 338 -27.14 21.32 -8.34
C GLN A 338 -27.33 20.01 -9.10
N PHE A 339 -27.25 18.86 -8.42
CA PHE A 339 -27.50 17.55 -9.00
C PHE A 339 -28.93 17.40 -9.53
N LEU A 340 -29.95 17.74 -8.73
CA LEU A 340 -31.35 17.58 -9.11
C LEU A 340 -31.82 18.53 -10.22
N THR A 341 -31.18 19.70 -10.35
CA THR A 341 -31.62 20.76 -11.29
C THR A 341 -30.68 20.94 -12.49
N GLY A 342 -29.49 20.33 -12.48
CA GLY A 342 -28.43 20.55 -13.46
C GLY A 342 -27.77 21.93 -13.39
N LYS A 343 -28.10 22.77 -12.40
CA LYS A 343 -27.62 24.16 -12.29
C LYS A 343 -26.34 24.29 -11.46
N TRP A 344 -25.23 23.75 -11.97
CA TRP A 344 -23.95 23.61 -11.25
C TRP A 344 -23.29 24.90 -10.71
N GLN A 345 -23.66 26.08 -11.20
CA GLN A 345 -23.11 27.36 -10.70
C GLN A 345 -23.94 27.97 -9.57
N ARG A 346 -25.17 27.51 -9.36
CA ARG A 346 -26.08 28.12 -8.39
C ARG A 346 -25.73 27.64 -6.98
N TYR A 347 -25.65 28.58 -6.03
CA TYR A 347 -25.34 28.32 -4.61
C TYR A 347 -23.96 27.71 -4.35
N LYS A 348 -23.04 27.80 -5.32
CA LYS A 348 -21.69 27.23 -5.21
C LYS A 348 -20.90 27.83 -4.03
N GLU A 349 -21.15 29.09 -3.72
CA GLU A 349 -20.60 29.82 -2.58
C GLU A 349 -21.01 29.25 -1.22
N LEU A 350 -22.08 28.44 -1.15
CA LEU A 350 -22.48 27.74 0.07
C LEU A 350 -21.71 26.42 0.25
N ILE A 351 -21.03 25.94 -0.78
CA ILE A 351 -20.23 24.72 -0.74
C ILE A 351 -18.82 25.09 -0.28
N ARG A 352 -18.49 24.81 0.99
CA ARG A 352 -17.16 25.14 1.49
C ARG A 352 -16.11 24.18 0.93
N PRO A 353 -14.93 24.68 0.51
CA PRO A 353 -13.79 23.82 0.26
C PRO A 353 -13.24 23.29 1.59
N LEU A 354 -12.97 21.99 1.67
CA LEU A 354 -12.35 21.42 2.87
C LEU A 354 -10.84 21.69 2.87
N GLN A 355 -10.38 22.39 3.90
CA GLN A 355 -8.95 22.63 4.13
C GLN A 355 -8.41 21.61 5.12
N TRP A 356 -7.52 20.75 4.64
CA TRP A 356 -6.89 19.71 5.47
C TRP A 356 -5.64 20.28 6.13
N THR A 357 -5.62 20.32 7.45
CA THR A 357 -4.38 20.53 8.21
C THR A 357 -3.50 19.30 8.03
N THR A 358 -2.37 19.49 7.36
CA THR A 358 -1.31 18.47 7.18
C THR A 358 -0.65 18.07 8.47
#